data_AF-A0A1Q9SBZ6-F1
#
_entry.id   AF-A0A1Q9SBZ6-F1
#
_cell.length_a   1.000
_cell.length_b   1.000
_cell.length_c   1.000
_cell.angle_alpha   90.00
_cell.angle_beta   90.00
_cell.angle_gamma   90.00
#
_symmetry.space_group_name_H-M   'P 1'
#
loop_
_entity.id
_entity.type
_entity.pdbx_description
1 polymer ?
#
loop_
_entity_poly.entity_id
_entity_poly.type
_entity_poly.pdbx_seq_one_letter_code
_entity_poly.pdbx_strand_id
1 'polypeptide(L)'
;MLTEGMSAASSDVEFDLRSRVRAAVADAEGVVEECDPARDWPDVETWLHARLAYEGEQTFALLADRTAEVAAALGREFGGEPLPPPAPAEPPDVLGHLPPRDAPRGARRPLAARSRSLVMSGYGGLMMALILPRFAGVQLPAWLILTGALTTALLLGGATLTAERRRLLETSRTRSKARVRNDADGFLLVATKHAKDTLRHAQQHLRTECTKRTTDP
;
A
#
# COMPACT_ATOMS: atom_id res chain seq x y z
N MET A 1 33.52 10.24 -17.81
CA MET A 1 32.49 9.34 -18.38
C MET A 1 31.94 8.34 -17.37
N LEU A 2 32.77 7.54 -16.68
CA LEU A 2 32.30 6.52 -15.72
C LEU A 2 31.38 7.06 -14.61
N THR A 3 31.78 8.12 -13.91
CA THR A 3 30.98 8.70 -12.82
C THR A 3 29.63 9.24 -13.30
N GLU A 4 29.60 9.83 -14.50
CA GLU A 4 28.38 10.39 -15.09
C GLU A 4 27.42 9.28 -15.54
N GLY A 5 27.94 8.25 -16.23
CA GLY A 5 27.15 7.09 -16.64
C GLY A 5 26.57 6.31 -15.45
N MET A 6 27.34 6.13 -14.38
CA MET A 6 26.84 5.48 -13.16
C MET A 6 25.80 6.34 -12.42
N SER A 7 25.94 7.67 -12.45
CA SER A 7 24.95 8.59 -11.87
C SER A 7 23.64 8.59 -12.66
N ALA A 8 23.72 8.53 -14.00
CA ALA A 8 22.55 8.39 -14.86
C ALA A 8 21.84 7.04 -14.61
N ALA A 9 22.59 5.93 -14.59
CA ALA A 9 22.04 4.60 -14.27
C ALA A 9 21.36 4.56 -12.89
N SER A 10 21.96 5.19 -11.87
CA SER A 10 21.34 5.32 -10.55
C SER A 10 20.02 6.06 -10.58
N SER A 11 19.94 7.15 -11.34
CA SER A 11 18.74 7.98 -11.42
C SER A 11 17.61 7.26 -12.16
N ASP A 12 17.94 6.58 -13.26
CA ASP A 12 16.99 5.82 -14.07
C ASP A 12 16.39 4.65 -13.28
N VAL A 13 17.24 3.88 -12.58
CA VAL A 13 16.80 2.74 -11.76
C VAL A 13 15.93 3.21 -10.59
N GLU A 14 16.31 4.29 -9.91
CA GLU A 14 15.49 4.88 -8.84
C GLU A 14 14.12 5.37 -9.34
N PHE A 15 14.08 5.96 -10.54
CA PHE A 15 12.84 6.44 -11.14
C PHE A 15 11.92 5.29 -11.56
N ASP A 16 12.47 4.27 -12.21
CA ASP A 16 11.75 3.06 -12.63
C ASP A 16 11.16 2.32 -11.41
N LEU A 17 11.98 2.10 -10.37
CA LEU A 17 11.56 1.47 -9.13
C LEU A 17 10.37 2.20 -8.49
N ARG A 18 10.48 3.51 -8.32
CA ARG A 18 9.41 4.32 -7.72
C ARG A 18 8.14 4.30 -8.57
N SER A 19 8.28 4.30 -9.89
CA SER A 19 7.15 4.28 -10.81
C SER A 19 6.40 2.95 -10.75
N ARG A 20 7.12 1.83 -10.75
CA ARG A 20 6.55 0.47 -10.62
C ARG A 20 5.89 0.23 -9.27
N VAL A 21 6.55 0.62 -8.18
CA VAL A 21 5.99 0.52 -6.83
C VAL A 21 4.70 1.34 -6.71
N ARG A 22 4.66 2.55 -7.27
CA ARG A 22 3.43 3.36 -7.29
C ARG A 22 2.31 2.70 -8.07
N ALA A 23 2.60 2.07 -9.20
CA ALA A 23 1.62 1.31 -9.96
C ALA A 23 1.10 0.10 -9.16
N ALA A 24 1.99 -0.67 -8.54
CA ALA A 24 1.61 -1.80 -7.69
C ALA A 24 0.73 -1.39 -6.50
N VAL A 25 1.01 -0.24 -5.88
CA VAL A 25 0.16 0.34 -4.82
C VAL A 25 -1.22 0.72 -5.37
N ALA A 26 -1.30 1.35 -6.53
CA ALA A 26 -2.57 1.72 -7.15
C ALA A 26 -3.43 0.48 -7.46
N ASP A 27 -2.82 -0.57 -8.02
CA ASP A 27 -3.49 -1.84 -8.30
C ASP A 27 -4.01 -2.48 -6.99
N ALA A 28 -3.17 -2.51 -5.95
CA ALA A 28 -3.54 -3.04 -4.64
C ALA A 28 -4.67 -2.26 -3.97
N GLU A 29 -4.66 -0.94 -4.07
CA GLU A 29 -5.75 -0.09 -3.58
C GLU A 29 -7.06 -0.33 -4.34
N GLY A 30 -6.99 -0.69 -5.63
CA GLY A 30 -8.14 -1.12 -6.42
C GLY A 30 -8.73 -2.44 -5.92
N VAL A 31 -7.88 -3.46 -5.68
CA VAL A 31 -8.31 -4.75 -5.13
C VAL A 31 -8.97 -4.58 -3.75
N VAL A 32 -8.43 -3.71 -2.90
CA VAL A 32 -8.99 -3.40 -1.57
C VAL A 32 -10.38 -2.74 -1.65
N GLU A 33 -10.71 -2.03 -2.72
CA GLU A 33 -12.05 -1.45 -2.91
C GLU A 33 -13.09 -2.50 -3.34
N GLU A 34 -12.67 -3.55 -4.03
CA GLU A 34 -13.55 -4.61 -4.53
C GLU A 34 -13.79 -5.73 -3.51
N CYS A 35 -12.86 -5.93 -2.57
CA CYS A 35 -12.92 -7.00 -1.57
C CYS A 35 -13.39 -6.53 -0.17
N ASP A 36 -13.68 -7.49 0.72
CA ASP A 36 -13.82 -7.21 2.16
C ASP A 36 -12.47 -7.41 2.86
N PRO A 37 -11.77 -6.33 3.26
CA PRO A 37 -10.44 -6.45 3.85
C PRO A 37 -10.45 -7.16 5.21
N ALA A 38 -11.60 -7.31 5.87
CA ALA A 38 -11.66 -8.06 7.12
C ALA A 38 -11.54 -9.58 6.92
N ARG A 39 -11.82 -10.07 5.71
CA ARG A 39 -11.80 -11.50 5.36
C ARG A 39 -10.64 -11.83 4.41
N ASP A 40 -10.47 -11.03 3.36
CA ASP A 40 -9.64 -11.37 2.21
C ASP A 40 -8.21 -10.78 2.32
N TRP A 41 -7.87 -10.16 3.46
CA TRP A 41 -6.55 -9.53 3.66
C TRP A 41 -5.34 -10.44 3.43
N PRO A 42 -5.30 -11.71 3.90
CA PRO A 42 -4.15 -12.57 3.67
C PRO A 42 -3.84 -12.80 2.19
N ASP A 43 -4.89 -12.86 1.35
CA ASP A 43 -4.76 -13.05 -0.09
C ASP A 43 -4.25 -11.76 -0.75
N VAL A 44 -4.78 -10.59 -0.34
CA VAL A 44 -4.32 -9.28 -0.81
C VAL A 44 -2.86 -9.03 -0.44
N GLU A 45 -2.46 -9.37 0.78
CA GLU A 45 -1.08 -9.23 1.28
C GLU A 45 -0.12 -10.13 0.49
N THR A 46 -0.49 -11.40 0.29
CA THR A 46 0.31 -12.35 -0.51
C THR A 46 0.46 -11.89 -1.95
N TRP A 47 -0.63 -11.43 -2.57
CA TRP A 47 -0.61 -10.90 -3.92
C TRP A 47 0.25 -9.63 -4.05
N LEU A 48 0.12 -8.68 -3.11
CA LEU A 48 0.93 -7.46 -3.08
C LEU A 48 2.42 -7.78 -2.97
N HIS A 49 2.78 -8.70 -2.09
CA HIS A 49 4.16 -9.13 -1.89
C HIS A 49 4.74 -9.78 -3.15
N ALA A 50 4.00 -10.69 -3.79
CA ALA A 50 4.42 -11.31 -5.04
C ALA A 50 4.57 -10.27 -6.17
N ARG A 51 3.64 -9.31 -6.24
CA ARG A 51 3.67 -8.23 -7.22
C ARG A 51 4.88 -7.32 -7.03
N LEU A 52 5.18 -6.90 -5.80
CA LEU A 52 6.35 -6.09 -5.48
C LEU A 52 7.66 -6.83 -5.75
N ALA A 53 7.74 -8.12 -5.39
CA ALA A 53 8.90 -8.95 -5.68
C ALA A 53 9.18 -9.03 -7.19
N TYR A 54 8.15 -9.30 -7.99
CA TYR A 54 8.24 -9.32 -9.45
C TYR A 54 8.73 -7.98 -10.03
N GLU A 55 8.17 -6.86 -9.59
CA GLU A 55 8.60 -5.54 -10.07
C GLU A 55 10.04 -5.23 -9.65
N GLY A 56 10.44 -5.64 -8.44
CA GLY A 56 11.82 -5.55 -7.98
C GLY A 56 12.79 -6.31 -8.88
N GLU A 57 12.48 -7.56 -9.23
CA GLU A 57 13.28 -8.37 -10.14
C GLU A 57 13.46 -7.71 -11.51
N GLN A 58 12.39 -7.14 -12.08
CA GLN A 58 12.46 -6.43 -13.35
C GLN A 58 13.35 -5.18 -13.28
N THR A 59 13.27 -4.42 -12.19
CA THR A 59 14.13 -3.26 -11.99
C THR A 59 15.60 -3.66 -11.78
N PHE A 60 15.88 -4.77 -11.10
CA PHE A 60 17.25 -5.27 -10.95
C PHE A 60 17.82 -5.83 -12.26
N ALA A 61 17.00 -6.41 -13.13
CA ALA A 61 17.39 -6.76 -14.49
C ALA A 61 17.78 -5.51 -15.29
N LEU A 62 16.97 -4.44 -15.22
CA LEU A 62 17.30 -3.15 -15.84
C LEU A 62 18.63 -2.58 -15.29
N LEU A 63 18.85 -2.68 -13.98
CA LEU A 63 20.11 -2.25 -13.37
C LEU A 63 21.31 -3.02 -13.94
N ALA A 64 21.20 -4.34 -14.07
CA ALA A 64 22.25 -5.17 -14.66
C ALA A 64 22.55 -4.74 -16.10
N ASP A 65 21.52 -4.55 -16.93
CA ASP A 65 21.65 -4.09 -18.32
C ASP A 65 22.36 -2.74 -18.40
N ARG A 66 21.97 -1.77 -17.56
CA ARG A 66 22.62 -0.45 -17.52
C ARG A 66 24.09 -0.52 -17.10
N THR A 67 24.41 -1.36 -16.12
CA THR A 67 25.82 -1.53 -15.74
C THR A 67 26.65 -2.19 -16.84
N ALA A 68 26.07 -3.10 -17.62
CA ALA A 68 26.72 -3.71 -18.77
C ALA A 68 26.93 -2.70 -19.92
N GLU A 69 25.96 -1.83 -20.19
CA GLU A 69 26.10 -0.73 -21.17
C GLU A 69 27.26 0.21 -20.82
N VAL A 70 27.40 0.57 -19.53
CA VAL A 70 28.51 1.40 -19.05
C VAL A 70 29.85 0.68 -19.21
N ALA A 71 29.91 -0.61 -18.86
CA ALA A 71 31.12 -1.43 -19.03
C ALA A 71 31.55 -1.54 -20.51
N ALA A 72 30.60 -1.72 -21.41
CA ALA A 72 30.84 -1.77 -22.85
C ALA A 72 31.28 -0.42 -23.44
N ALA A 73 30.71 0.69 -22.96
CA ALA A 73 31.13 2.03 -23.35
C ALA A 73 32.59 2.31 -22.94
N LEU A 74 32.97 1.93 -21.71
CA LEU A 74 34.34 2.03 -21.21
C LEU A 74 35.31 1.18 -22.03
N GLY A 75 34.97 -0.08 -22.32
CA GLY A 75 35.83 -0.96 -23.13
C GLY A 75 36.18 -0.37 -24.50
N ARG A 76 35.19 0.24 -25.17
CA ARG A 76 35.39 0.94 -26.45
C ARG A 76 36.31 2.16 -26.33
N GLU A 77 36.22 2.92 -25.24
CA GLU A 77 37.06 4.09 -24.99
C GLU A 77 38.53 3.70 -24.77
N PHE A 78 38.79 2.55 -24.14
CA PHE A 78 40.14 2.00 -23.96
C PHE A 78 40.68 1.21 -25.16
N GLY A 79 39.94 1.13 -26.28
CA GLY A 79 40.40 0.49 -27.51
C GLY A 79 40.60 -1.03 -27.43
N GLY A 80 39.96 -1.71 -26.48
CA GLY A 80 40.10 -3.15 -26.23
C GLY A 80 38.78 -3.91 -26.13
N GLU A 81 38.86 -5.19 -25.74
CA GLU A 81 37.70 -6.04 -25.42
C GLU A 81 36.82 -5.38 -24.33
N PRO A 82 35.47 -5.55 -24.37
CA PRO A 82 34.57 -5.06 -23.33
C PRO A 82 35.06 -5.44 -21.92
N LEU A 83 34.90 -4.54 -20.95
CA LEU A 83 35.15 -4.92 -19.55
C LEU A 83 34.11 -6.00 -19.15
N PRO A 84 34.51 -7.02 -18.39
CA PRO A 84 33.56 -8.00 -17.88
C PRO A 84 32.49 -7.26 -17.06
N PRO A 85 31.19 -7.50 -17.33
CA PRO A 85 30.14 -6.89 -16.54
C PRO A 85 30.23 -7.39 -15.09
N PRO A 86 29.87 -6.54 -14.11
CA PRO A 86 29.76 -6.99 -12.73
C PRO A 86 28.73 -8.11 -12.62
N ALA A 87 28.94 -9.04 -11.68
CA ALA A 87 27.99 -10.12 -11.43
C ALA A 87 26.60 -9.55 -11.10
N PRO A 88 25.51 -10.18 -11.57
CA PRO A 88 24.16 -9.74 -11.23
C PRO A 88 23.98 -9.71 -9.71
N ALA A 89 23.42 -8.63 -9.19
CA ALA A 89 23.05 -8.60 -7.78
C ALA A 89 21.95 -9.62 -7.51
N GLU A 90 22.13 -10.42 -6.46
CA GLU A 90 21.08 -11.31 -5.99
C GLU A 90 19.88 -10.47 -5.53
N PRO A 91 18.65 -10.82 -5.93
CA PRO A 91 17.47 -10.09 -5.51
C PRO A 91 17.39 -10.12 -3.98
N PRO A 92 17.21 -8.97 -3.32
CA PRO A 92 17.17 -8.93 -1.87
C PRO A 92 15.95 -9.73 -1.37
N ASP A 93 16.09 -10.42 -0.23
CA ASP A 93 14.93 -10.92 0.52
C ASP A 93 14.21 -9.72 1.17
N VAL A 94 13.45 -9.00 0.33
CA VAL A 94 12.79 -7.74 0.69
C VAL A 94 11.68 -7.96 1.71
N LEU A 95 11.12 -9.17 1.74
CA LEU A 95 9.94 -9.51 2.54
C LEU A 95 10.31 -10.16 3.87
N GLY A 96 11.45 -10.85 3.98
CA GLY A 96 11.93 -11.40 5.25
C GLY A 96 12.32 -10.34 6.30
N HIS A 97 12.58 -9.10 5.86
CA HIS A 97 12.98 -7.98 6.74
C HIS A 97 11.80 -7.17 7.28
N LEU A 98 10.57 -7.38 6.78
CA LEU A 98 9.39 -6.69 7.33
C LEU A 98 8.91 -7.42 8.59
N PRO A 99 8.75 -6.73 9.73
CA PRO A 99 8.21 -7.36 10.93
C PRO A 99 6.80 -7.90 10.64
N PRO A 100 6.46 -9.13 11.06
CA PRO A 100 5.12 -9.68 10.88
C PRO A 100 4.09 -8.78 11.58
N ARG A 101 3.04 -8.37 10.86
CA ARG A 101 2.02 -7.45 11.37
C ARG A 101 0.61 -8.03 11.29
N ASP A 102 -0.18 -7.79 12.33
CA ASP A 102 -1.57 -8.27 12.46
C ASP A 102 -2.49 -7.73 11.36
N ALA A 103 -3.29 -8.60 10.73
CA ALA A 103 -4.29 -8.21 9.73
C ALA A 103 -5.14 -7.00 10.20
N PRO A 104 -5.59 -6.12 9.30
CA PRO A 104 -6.46 -4.99 9.62
C PRO A 104 -7.65 -5.50 10.44
N ARG A 105 -7.70 -5.10 11.73
CA ARG A 105 -8.81 -5.46 12.61
C ARG A 105 -10.06 -4.70 12.16
N GLY A 106 -10.80 -5.28 11.22
CA GLY A 106 -12.22 -5.02 11.05
C GLY A 106 -12.93 -5.50 12.30
N ALA A 107 -13.95 -4.79 12.76
CA ALA A 107 -14.69 -5.16 13.97
C ALA A 107 -15.32 -6.54 13.78
N ARG A 108 -14.63 -7.61 14.19
CA ARG A 108 -15.22 -8.93 14.44
C ARG A 108 -16.14 -8.74 15.64
N ARG A 109 -17.37 -8.31 15.41
CA ARG A 109 -18.39 -8.42 16.46
C ARG A 109 -18.77 -9.90 16.54
N PRO A 110 -18.50 -10.60 17.66
CA PRO A 110 -19.26 -11.81 17.95
C PRO A 110 -20.75 -11.41 17.96
N LEU A 111 -21.60 -12.26 17.38
CA LEU A 111 -23.06 -12.05 17.28
C LEU A 111 -23.74 -11.70 18.62
N ALA A 112 -23.06 -11.92 19.75
CA ALA A 112 -23.50 -11.59 21.10
C ALA A 112 -23.34 -10.11 21.53
N ALA A 113 -22.54 -9.29 20.83
CA ALA A 113 -22.31 -7.88 21.21
C ALA A 113 -23.36 -6.88 20.65
N ARG A 114 -24.51 -7.39 20.19
CA ARG A 114 -25.63 -6.61 19.62
C ARG A 114 -26.52 -5.94 20.68
N SER A 115 -26.33 -6.21 21.98
CA SER A 115 -27.26 -5.75 23.03
C SER A 115 -26.81 -4.52 23.84
N ARG A 116 -25.55 -4.07 23.77
CA ARG A 116 -25.05 -3.02 24.69
C ARG A 116 -24.93 -1.60 24.14
N SER A 117 -25.07 -1.38 22.84
CA SER A 117 -25.09 -0.03 22.24
C SER A 117 -26.50 0.49 21.92
N LEU A 118 -27.56 -0.27 22.21
CA LEU A 118 -28.94 0.11 21.86
C LEU A 118 -29.64 0.96 22.94
N VAL A 119 -29.06 1.15 24.12
CA VAL A 119 -29.75 1.82 25.25
C VAL A 119 -29.38 3.30 25.40
N MET A 120 -28.34 3.81 24.73
CA MET A 120 -27.87 5.20 24.96
C MET A 120 -28.29 6.23 23.89
N SER A 121 -28.89 5.82 22.76
CA SER A 121 -29.34 6.75 21.70
C SER A 121 -30.85 7.04 21.71
N GLY A 122 -31.65 6.28 22.47
CA GLY A 122 -33.12 6.37 22.43
C GLY A 122 -33.76 7.40 23.38
N TYR A 123 -33.00 7.91 24.36
CA TYR A 123 -33.59 8.73 25.43
C TYR A 123 -33.78 10.22 25.06
N GLY A 124 -33.00 10.75 24.12
CA GLY A 124 -33.09 12.15 23.69
C GLY A 124 -34.22 12.43 22.69
N GLY A 125 -34.48 11.50 21.76
CA GLY A 125 -35.50 11.68 20.72
C GLY A 125 -36.93 11.45 21.19
N LEU A 126 -37.14 10.51 22.12
CA LEU A 126 -38.47 10.21 22.65
C LEU A 126 -38.99 11.31 23.60
N MET A 127 -38.10 11.94 24.37
CA MET A 127 -38.46 13.03 25.28
C MET A 127 -38.89 14.31 24.54
N MET A 128 -38.26 14.64 23.41
CA MET A 128 -38.65 15.83 22.63
C MET A 128 -39.97 15.62 21.86
N ALA A 129 -40.23 14.42 21.35
CA ALA A 129 -41.47 14.10 20.63
C ALA A 129 -42.72 14.08 21.55
N LEU A 130 -42.57 13.75 22.83
CA LEU A 130 -43.66 13.71 23.80
C LEU A 130 -44.01 15.08 24.41
N ILE A 131 -43.09 16.03 24.39
CA ILE A 131 -43.25 17.34 25.05
C ILE A 131 -43.71 18.42 24.06
N LEU A 132 -43.27 18.37 22.80
CA LEU A 132 -43.58 19.41 21.80
C LEU A 132 -45.08 19.56 21.43
N PRO A 133 -45.90 18.49 21.35
CA PRO A 133 -47.32 18.60 21.01
C PRO A 133 -48.18 19.29 22.09
N ARG A 134 -47.72 19.29 23.36
CA ARG A 134 -48.49 19.85 24.48
C ARG A 134 -48.60 21.37 24.48
N PHE A 135 -47.77 22.08 23.69
CA PHE A 135 -47.77 23.55 23.63
C PHE A 135 -48.53 24.13 22.43
N ALA A 136 -48.98 23.31 21.45
CA ALA A 136 -49.53 23.81 20.19
C ALA A 136 -51.07 23.76 20.05
N GLY A 137 -51.82 23.28 21.05
CA GLY A 137 -53.29 23.35 21.08
C GLY A 137 -54.06 22.55 20.00
N VAL A 138 -53.37 21.82 19.12
CA VAL A 138 -54.00 20.97 18.09
C VAL A 138 -54.17 19.55 18.62
N GLN A 139 -55.42 19.16 18.87
CA GLN A 139 -55.78 17.77 19.23
C GLN A 139 -55.74 16.88 17.98
N LEU A 140 -54.54 16.55 17.52
CA LEU A 140 -54.37 15.39 16.65
C LEU A 140 -54.65 14.12 17.48
N PRO A 141 -55.41 13.15 16.96
CA PRO A 141 -55.73 11.96 17.73
C PRO A 141 -54.44 11.19 18.04
N ALA A 142 -54.26 10.82 19.31
CA ALA A 142 -53.00 10.28 19.83
C ALA A 142 -52.47 9.06 19.06
N TRP A 143 -53.36 8.27 18.44
CA TRP A 143 -52.99 7.12 17.60
C TRP A 143 -52.19 7.52 16.35
N LEU A 144 -52.52 8.64 15.71
CA LEU A 144 -51.88 9.11 14.47
C LEU A 144 -50.43 9.57 14.74
N ILE A 145 -50.22 10.24 15.87
CA ILE A 145 -48.90 10.67 16.35
C ILE A 145 -48.04 9.44 16.68
N LEU A 146 -48.62 8.46 17.39
CA LEU A 146 -47.91 7.23 17.75
C LEU A 146 -47.51 6.42 16.51
N THR A 147 -48.40 6.26 15.54
CA THR A 147 -48.10 5.52 14.31
C THR A 147 -47.07 6.24 13.46
N GLY A 148 -47.17 7.57 13.31
CA GLY A 148 -46.20 8.37 12.57
C GLY A 148 -44.81 8.37 13.20
N ALA A 149 -44.74 8.45 14.53
CA ALA A 149 -43.49 8.34 15.27
C ALA A 149 -42.88 6.93 15.13
N LEU A 150 -43.69 5.87 15.21
CA LEU A 150 -43.24 4.49 15.07
C LEU A 150 -42.72 4.19 13.67
N THR A 151 -43.41 4.63 12.61
CA THR A 151 -42.95 4.46 11.22
C THR A 151 -41.67 5.24 10.94
N THR A 152 -41.58 6.48 11.44
CA THR A 152 -40.39 7.31 11.29
C THR A 152 -39.20 6.73 12.07
N ALA A 153 -39.43 6.22 13.28
CA ALA A 153 -38.40 5.57 14.08
C ALA A 153 -37.87 4.27 13.46
N LEU A 154 -38.74 3.46 12.84
CA LEU A 154 -38.33 2.24 12.13
C LEU A 154 -37.50 2.55 10.88
N LEU A 155 -37.89 3.56 10.11
CA LEU A 155 -37.15 4.00 8.92
C LEU A 155 -35.77 4.58 9.28
N LEU A 156 -35.70 5.44 10.30
CA LEU A 156 -34.42 5.98 10.79
C LEU A 156 -33.55 4.88 11.44
N GLY A 157 -34.14 3.93 12.16
CA GLY A 157 -33.43 2.81 12.78
C GLY A 157 -32.80 1.85 11.76
N GLY A 158 -33.50 1.54 10.66
CA GLY A 158 -32.95 0.73 9.57
C GLY A 158 -31.83 1.45 8.80
N ALA A 159 -32.05 2.73 8.47
CA ALA A 159 -31.08 3.54 7.74
C ALA A 159 -29.77 3.71 8.53
N THR A 160 -29.85 3.99 9.84
CA THR A 160 -28.68 4.14 10.72
C THR A 160 -27.84 2.87 10.83
N LEU A 161 -28.46 1.68 10.88
CA LEU A 161 -27.73 0.41 10.90
C LEU A 161 -26.97 0.14 9.59
N THR A 162 -27.56 0.47 8.44
CA THR A 162 -26.88 0.32 7.14
C THR A 162 -25.74 1.32 6.98
N ALA A 163 -25.92 2.55 7.47
CA ALA A 163 -24.87 3.56 7.51
C ALA A 163 -23.71 3.14 8.42
N GLU A 164 -23.98 2.54 9.58
CA GLU A 164 -22.93 2.02 10.48
C GLU A 164 -22.13 0.90 9.81
N ARG A 165 -22.79 -0.03 9.10
CA ARG A 165 -22.09 -1.09 8.35
C ARG A 165 -21.20 -0.53 7.24
N ARG A 166 -21.70 0.44 6.46
CA ARG A 166 -20.90 1.11 5.42
C ARG A 166 -19.69 1.81 6.02
N ARG A 167 -19.87 2.54 7.11
CA ARG A 167 -18.78 3.22 7.84
C ARG A 167 -17.71 2.24 8.34
N LEU A 168 -18.10 1.07 8.83
CA LEU A 168 -17.15 0.04 9.28
C LEU A 168 -16.33 -0.53 8.11
N LEU A 169 -16.97 -0.79 6.97
CA LEU A 169 -16.29 -1.24 5.76
C LEU A 169 -15.31 -0.19 5.23
N GLU A 170 -15.75 1.07 5.11
CA GLU A 170 -14.89 2.19 4.70
C GLU A 170 -13.70 2.38 5.63
N THR A 171 -13.90 2.26 6.95
CA THR A 171 -12.81 2.30 7.93
C THR A 171 -11.84 1.14 7.74
N SER A 172 -12.35 -0.07 7.47
CA SER A 172 -11.53 -1.26 7.21
C SER A 172 -10.68 -1.09 5.94
N ARG A 173 -11.29 -0.60 4.86
CA ARG A 173 -10.61 -0.29 3.58
C ARG A 173 -9.54 0.77 3.77
N THR A 174 -9.86 1.86 4.46
CA THR A 174 -8.90 2.94 4.73
C THR A 174 -7.67 2.43 5.48
N ARG A 175 -7.86 1.59 6.51
CA ARG A 175 -6.76 0.96 7.26
C ARG A 175 -5.93 0.02 6.38
N SER A 176 -6.58 -0.73 5.51
CA SER A 176 -5.93 -1.68 4.61
C SER A 176 -5.09 -0.96 3.55
N LYS A 177 -5.62 0.10 2.95
CA LYS A 177 -4.87 0.99 2.03
C LYS A 177 -3.67 1.64 2.72
N ALA A 178 -3.84 2.12 3.95
CA ALA A 178 -2.73 2.67 4.73
C ALA A 178 -1.63 1.62 4.96
N ARG A 179 -2.01 0.35 5.14
CA ARG A 179 -1.05 -0.75 5.28
C ARG A 179 -0.34 -1.08 3.97
N VAL A 180 -1.06 -1.21 2.86
CA VAL A 180 -0.47 -1.38 1.52
C VAL A 180 0.61 -0.33 1.25
N ARG A 181 0.32 0.94 1.53
CA ARG A 181 1.29 2.04 1.39
C ARG A 181 2.52 1.84 2.26
N ASN A 182 2.33 1.45 3.53
CA ASN A 182 3.44 1.23 4.46
C ASN A 182 4.35 0.08 4.00
N ASP A 183 3.74 -1.03 3.55
CA ASP A 183 4.48 -2.20 3.11
C ASP A 183 5.25 -1.88 1.81
N ALA A 184 4.65 -1.12 0.90
CA ALA A 184 5.31 -0.59 -0.30
C ALA A 184 6.44 0.40 0.02
N ASP A 185 6.28 1.28 1.01
CA ASP A 185 7.32 2.21 1.47
C ASP A 185 8.52 1.45 2.06
N GLY A 186 8.25 0.41 2.85
CA GLY A 186 9.27 -0.48 3.40
C GLY A 186 10.06 -1.20 2.30
N PHE A 187 9.34 -1.77 1.32
CA PHE A 187 9.93 -2.37 0.13
C PHE A 187 10.82 -1.36 -0.63
N LEU A 188 10.29 -0.16 -0.90
CA LEU A 188 11.00 0.88 -1.64
C LEU A 188 12.31 1.29 -0.95
N LEU A 189 12.30 1.40 0.39
CA LEU A 189 13.47 1.75 1.18
C LEU A 189 14.57 0.68 1.05
N VAL A 190 14.21 -0.59 1.17
CA VAL A 190 15.16 -1.71 1.06
C VAL A 190 15.67 -1.84 -0.38
N ALA A 191 14.78 -1.81 -1.36
CA ALA A 191 15.15 -1.95 -2.77
C ALA A 191 16.04 -0.79 -3.26
N THR A 192 15.74 0.46 -2.86
CA THR A 192 16.58 1.62 -3.20
C THR A 192 17.99 1.49 -2.59
N LYS A 193 18.08 1.03 -1.34
CA LYS A 193 19.37 0.80 -0.69
C LYS A 193 20.17 -0.26 -1.44
N HIS A 194 19.55 -1.40 -1.75
CA HIS A 194 20.21 -2.49 -2.46
C HIS A 194 20.69 -2.09 -3.86
N ALA A 195 19.88 -1.32 -4.59
CA ALA A 195 20.27 -0.76 -5.88
C ALA A 195 21.51 0.13 -5.78
N LYS A 196 21.57 1.01 -4.76
CA LYS A 196 22.74 1.87 -4.51
C LYS A 196 23.99 1.07 -4.15
N ASP A 197 23.86 0.09 -3.28
CA ASP A 197 24.98 -0.75 -2.86
C ASP A 197 25.51 -1.56 -4.05
N THR A 198 24.62 -2.10 -4.89
CA THR A 198 24.96 -2.79 -6.14
C THR A 198 25.70 -1.89 -7.12
N LEU A 199 25.20 -0.67 -7.35
CA LEU A 199 25.86 0.31 -8.23
C LEU A 199 27.24 0.70 -7.71
N ARG A 200 27.39 0.87 -6.40
CA ARG A 200 28.68 1.18 -5.77
C ARG A 200 29.68 0.04 -5.97
N HIS A 201 29.23 -1.21 -5.83
CA HIS A 201 30.05 -2.39 -6.08
C HIS A 201 30.46 -2.49 -7.55
N ALA A 202 29.51 -2.29 -8.47
CA ALA A 202 29.77 -2.24 -9.92
C ALA A 202 30.79 -1.16 -10.28
N GLN A 203 30.63 0.05 -9.74
CA GLN A 203 31.54 1.17 -9.96
C GLN A 203 32.97 0.85 -9.49
N GLN A 204 33.10 0.25 -8.31
CA GLN A 204 34.39 -0.14 -7.74
C GLN A 204 35.05 -1.25 -8.56
N HIS A 205 34.28 -2.21 -9.06
CA HIS A 205 34.76 -3.27 -9.94
C HIS A 205 35.32 -2.70 -11.25
N LEU A 206 34.53 -1.89 -11.96
CA LEU A 206 34.95 -1.26 -13.22
C LEU A 206 36.17 -0.36 -13.05
N ARG A 207 36.24 0.39 -11.93
CA ARG A 207 37.42 1.20 -11.62
C ARG A 207 38.67 0.35 -11.42
N THR A 208 38.53 -0.77 -10.72
CA THR A 208 39.64 -1.72 -10.47
C THR A 208 40.14 -2.34 -11.78
N GLU A 209 39.24 -2.79 -12.65
CA GLU A 209 39.58 -3.33 -13.97
C GLU A 209 40.23 -2.28 -14.88
N CYS A 210 39.75 -1.04 -14.83
CA CYS A 210 40.39 0.07 -15.52
C CYS A 210 41.83 0.31 -15.04
N THR A 211 42.06 0.31 -13.72
CA THR A 211 43.41 0.49 -13.16
C THR A 211 44.36 -0.67 -13.52
N LYS A 212 43.86 -1.90 -13.58
CA LYS A 212 44.65 -3.06 -14.03
C LYS A 212 45.13 -2.89 -15.47
N ARG A 213 44.22 -2.56 -16.40
CA ARG A 213 44.54 -2.36 -17.82
C ARG A 213 45.51 -1.20 -18.07
N THR A 214 45.50 -0.16 -17.24
CA THR A 214 46.48 0.93 -17.37
C THR A 214 47.87 0.56 -16.81
N THR A 215 47.97 -0.49 -15.99
CA THR A 215 49.22 -0.91 -15.33
C THR A 215 49.91 -2.06 -16.07
N ASP A 216 49.16 -2.94 -16.73
CA ASP A 216 49.66 -3.97 -17.66
C ASP A 216 49.36 -3.52 -19.12
N PRO A 217 50.31 -2.86 -19.82
CA PRO A 217 50.14 -2.41 -21.21
C PRO A 217 50.16 -3.54 -22.24
#